data_AF-A0A4W3I9U8-F1
#
_entry.id   AF-A0A4W3I9U8-F1
#
_cell.length_a   1.000
_cell.length_b   1.000
_cell.length_c   1.000
_cell.angle_alpha   90.00
_cell.angle_beta   90.00
_cell.angle_gamma   90.00
#
_symmetry.space_group_name_H-M   'P 1'
#
loop_
_entity.id
_entity.type
_entity.pdbx_description
1 polymer ?
#
loop_
_entity_poly.entity_id
_entity_poly.type
_entity_poly.pdbx_seq_one_letter_code
_entity_poly.pdbx_strand_id
1 'polypeptide(L)'
;MPERQANYRTELVHTCRMQGRRESNTQVKVLYNDKTPFLAGLQWKDSSKPSLKKWEGSLNLDTPWLYLQTSHKLNQPHSRAYQSTVEITAAKAISVKKLVLYTYYKDKGNKKEGRIHVHTPTTTYLKASAVGHVGENFFRSHSEMVSRWNLPIKNALSVESKEKVKSLYFWIKQQKKEFNFTANYASREQVRFRTL
;
A
#
# COMPACT_ATOMS: atom_id res chain seq x y z
N MET A 1 -26.51 -16.13 45.64
CA MET A 1 -25.31 -15.83 44.83
C MET A 1 -25.13 -14.32 44.85
N PRO A 2 -24.01 -13.77 45.36
CA PRO A 2 -23.89 -12.31 45.45
C PRO A 2 -23.70 -11.72 44.05
N GLU A 3 -24.45 -10.67 43.76
CA GLU A 3 -24.43 -9.90 42.53
C GLU A 3 -23.05 -9.24 42.38
N ARG A 4 -22.23 -9.70 41.42
CA ARG A 4 -20.96 -9.04 41.09
C ARG A 4 -21.30 -7.70 40.41
N GLN A 5 -21.27 -6.61 41.16
CA GLN A 5 -21.35 -5.27 40.56
C GLN A 5 -20.18 -5.08 39.60
N ALA A 6 -20.47 -5.09 38.30
CA ALA A 6 -19.48 -4.83 37.27
C ALA A 6 -19.33 -3.31 37.10
N ASN A 7 -18.13 -2.78 37.35
CA ASN A 7 -17.83 -1.38 37.09
C ASN A 7 -17.48 -1.22 35.61
N TYR A 8 -18.36 -0.56 34.84
CA TYR A 8 -18.18 -0.29 33.43
C TYR A 8 -18.17 1.22 33.18
N ARG A 9 -17.17 1.70 32.43
CA ARG A 9 -17.07 3.11 32.04
C ARG A 9 -16.48 3.23 30.64
N THR A 10 -17.09 4.06 29.82
CA THR A 10 -16.57 4.42 28.49
C THR A 10 -16.20 5.89 28.47
N GLU A 11 -15.02 6.21 27.95
CA GLU A 11 -14.51 7.57 27.78
C GLU A 11 -14.21 7.81 26.31
N LEU A 12 -14.74 8.92 25.77
CA LEU A 12 -14.44 9.39 24.42
C LEU A 12 -13.92 10.82 24.52
N VAL A 13 -12.71 11.04 24.01
CA VAL A 13 -12.06 12.35 23.98
C VAL A 13 -11.81 12.72 22.53
N HIS A 14 -12.26 13.89 22.12
CA HIS A 14 -12.03 14.42 20.79
C HIS A 14 -11.42 15.82 20.88
N THR A 15 -10.37 16.04 20.11
CA THR A 15 -9.69 17.33 19.99
C THR A 15 -9.50 17.68 18.52
N CYS A 16 -9.67 18.95 18.20
CA CYS A 16 -9.58 19.47 16.83
C CYS A 16 -8.91 20.84 16.84
N ARG A 17 -7.93 21.05 15.96
CA ARG A 17 -7.17 22.30 15.81
C ARG A 17 -7.16 22.74 14.35
N MET A 18 -7.40 24.04 14.14
CA MET A 18 -7.60 24.66 12.82
C MET A 18 -6.71 25.89 12.58
N GLN A 19 -5.48 25.91 13.11
CA GLN A 19 -4.54 27.03 12.92
C GLN A 19 -3.62 26.76 11.73
N GLY A 20 -4.04 27.14 10.52
CA GLY A 20 -3.27 27.01 9.27
C GLY A 20 -3.04 25.57 8.77
N ARG A 21 -3.33 24.58 9.61
CA ARG A 21 -3.37 23.13 9.33
C ARG A 21 -4.57 22.55 10.08
N ARG A 22 -5.21 21.55 9.51
CA ARG A 22 -6.33 20.84 10.14
C ARG A 22 -5.80 19.59 10.82
N GLU A 23 -5.92 19.53 12.14
CA GLU A 23 -5.49 18.38 12.93
C GLU A 23 -6.62 17.93 13.84
N SER A 24 -6.84 16.63 13.94
CA SER A 24 -7.84 16.08 14.83
C SER A 24 -7.37 14.76 15.41
N ASN A 25 -7.70 14.55 16.68
CA ASN A 25 -7.35 13.38 17.46
C ASN A 25 -8.59 12.92 18.25
N THR A 26 -9.00 11.68 18.03
CA THR A 26 -10.12 11.03 18.71
C THR A 26 -9.58 9.80 19.43
N GLN A 27 -9.88 9.69 20.72
CA GLN A 27 -9.51 8.55 21.56
C GLN A 27 -10.75 7.98 22.23
N VAL A 28 -10.86 6.66 22.27
CA VAL A 28 -11.93 5.93 22.94
C VAL A 28 -11.29 4.89 23.85
N LYS A 29 -11.75 4.86 25.10
CA LYS A 29 -11.29 3.94 26.13
C LYS A 29 -12.49 3.30 26.81
N VAL A 30 -12.47 1.98 26.95
CA VAL A 30 -13.45 1.24 27.75
C VAL A 30 -12.73 0.68 28.97
N LEU A 31 -13.34 0.88 30.14
CA LEU A 31 -12.92 0.37 31.43
C LEU A 31 -13.96 -0.67 31.90
N TYR A 32 -13.48 -1.82 32.34
CA TYR A 32 -14.31 -2.88 32.90
C TYR A 32 -13.58 -3.52 34.08
N ASN A 33 -14.13 -3.40 35.30
CA ASN A 33 -13.53 -3.90 36.54
C ASN A 33 -12.03 -3.53 36.65
N ASP A 34 -11.74 -2.23 36.49
CA ASP A 34 -10.40 -1.63 36.52
C ASP A 34 -9.42 -2.10 35.44
N LYS A 35 -9.88 -2.91 34.46
CA LYS A 35 -9.13 -3.29 33.26
C LYS A 35 -9.53 -2.41 32.09
N THR A 36 -8.62 -2.24 31.13
CA THR A 36 -8.90 -1.54 29.87
C THR A 36 -9.01 -2.56 28.72
N PRO A 37 -10.19 -3.19 28.51
CA PRO A 37 -10.37 -4.17 27.43
C PRO A 37 -10.37 -3.54 26.03
N PHE A 38 -10.50 -2.22 25.91
CA PHE A 38 -10.49 -1.56 24.62
C PHE A 38 -9.90 -0.17 24.74
N LEU A 39 -8.92 0.11 23.89
CA LEU A 39 -8.35 1.42 23.68
C LEU A 39 -8.17 1.62 22.17
N ALA A 40 -8.73 2.70 21.63
CA ALA A 40 -8.54 3.08 20.24
C ALA A 40 -8.21 4.56 20.15
N GLY A 41 -7.32 4.93 19.23
CA GLY A 41 -6.94 6.31 18.96
C GLY A 41 -6.76 6.53 17.47
N LEU A 42 -7.41 7.56 16.93
CA LEU A 42 -7.26 8.01 15.56
C LEU A 42 -6.76 9.45 15.58
N GLN A 43 -5.58 9.68 15.03
CA GLN A 43 -5.03 11.01 14.80
C GLN A 43 -4.88 11.24 13.30
N TRP A 44 -5.21 12.43 12.84
CA TRP A 44 -4.92 12.84 11.48
C TRP A 44 -4.60 14.32 11.41
N LYS A 45 -3.78 14.67 10.43
CA LYS A 45 -3.27 16.01 10.19
C LYS A 45 -3.20 16.26 8.70
N ASP A 46 -3.94 17.25 8.24
CA ASP A 46 -3.88 17.77 6.89
C ASP A 46 -3.09 19.08 6.87
N SER A 47 -1.99 19.06 6.11
CA SER A 47 -1.11 20.20 5.84
C SER A 47 -1.02 20.51 4.35
N SER A 48 -2.03 20.10 3.60
CA SER A 48 -2.14 20.34 2.16
C SER A 48 -2.14 21.83 1.86
N LYS A 49 -1.44 22.18 0.78
CA LYS A 49 -1.53 23.48 0.13
C LYS A 49 -2.52 23.37 -1.05
N PRO A 50 -3.03 24.48 -1.60
CA PRO A 50 -3.98 24.44 -2.71
C PRO A 50 -3.56 23.54 -3.89
N SER A 51 -2.26 23.50 -4.18
CA SER A 51 -1.68 22.74 -5.30
C SER A 51 -0.98 21.43 -4.92
N LEU A 52 -0.79 21.14 -3.62
CA LEU A 52 -0.02 19.98 -3.14
C LEU A 52 -0.69 19.32 -1.94
N LYS A 53 -1.06 18.05 -2.08
CA LYS A 53 -1.60 17.22 -1.00
C LYS A 53 -0.50 16.79 -0.03
N LYS A 54 -0.75 16.98 1.26
CA LYS A 54 0.11 16.46 2.32
C LYS A 54 -0.70 16.18 3.56
N TRP A 55 -0.87 14.90 3.90
CA TRP A 55 -1.54 14.50 5.12
C TRP A 55 -0.83 13.34 5.80
N GLU A 56 -1.00 13.28 7.12
CA GLU A 56 -0.43 12.26 7.98
C GLU A 56 -1.55 11.76 8.90
N GLY A 57 -1.61 10.47 9.15
CA GLY A 57 -2.58 9.89 10.07
C GLY A 57 -2.03 8.66 10.76
N SER A 58 -2.59 8.36 11.92
CA SER A 58 -2.25 7.16 12.68
C SER A 58 -3.47 6.61 13.37
N LEU A 59 -3.54 5.28 13.41
CA LEU A 59 -4.53 4.53 14.18
C LEU A 59 -3.80 3.61 15.14
N ASN A 60 -4.15 3.71 16.41
CA ASN A 60 -3.73 2.82 17.47
C ASN A 60 -4.96 2.07 17.97
N LEU A 61 -4.83 0.76 18.16
CA LEU A 61 -5.87 -0.11 18.71
C LEU A 61 -5.21 -1.11 19.64
N ASP A 62 -5.74 -1.21 20.85
CA ASP A 62 -5.28 -2.14 21.87
C ASP A 62 -6.49 -2.82 22.53
N THR A 63 -6.59 -4.13 22.29
CA THR A 63 -7.62 -5.03 22.81
C THR A 63 -6.96 -6.31 23.33
N PRO A 64 -7.62 -7.17 24.14
CA PRO A 64 -7.02 -8.40 24.65
C PRO A 64 -6.38 -9.32 23.59
N TRP A 65 -6.88 -9.30 22.35
CA TRP A 65 -6.45 -10.21 21.29
C TRP A 65 -5.68 -9.54 20.16
N LEU A 66 -5.74 -8.20 20.06
CA LEU A 66 -5.12 -7.45 18.98
C LEU A 66 -4.50 -6.15 19.51
N TYR A 67 -3.21 -6.01 19.25
CA TYR A 67 -2.54 -4.72 19.27
C TYR A 67 -2.25 -4.34 17.81
N LEU A 68 -2.61 -3.13 17.40
CA LEU A 68 -2.37 -2.59 16.08
C LEU A 68 -1.95 -1.13 16.20
N GLN A 69 -0.81 -0.81 15.60
CA GLN A 69 -0.36 0.55 15.37
C GLN A 69 -0.12 0.69 13.87
N THR A 70 -0.84 1.62 13.25
CA THR A 70 -0.64 1.96 11.85
C THR A 70 -0.43 3.46 11.70
N SER A 71 0.50 3.85 10.83
CA SER A 71 0.66 5.23 10.41
C SER A 71 0.67 5.31 8.90
N HIS A 72 0.12 6.40 8.37
CA HIS A 72 0.08 6.68 6.95
C HIS A 72 0.51 8.12 6.70
N LYS A 73 1.44 8.31 5.78
CA LYS A 73 1.87 9.62 5.30
C LYS A 73 1.65 9.67 3.80
N LEU A 74 0.89 10.66 3.33
CA LEU A 74 0.78 11.01 1.91
C LEU A 74 1.47 12.34 1.68
N ASN A 75 2.30 12.41 0.65
CA ASN A 75 2.95 13.62 0.21
C ASN A 75 2.88 13.73 -1.32
N GLN A 76 2.55 14.92 -1.81
CA GLN A 76 2.60 15.25 -3.22
C GLN A 76 3.81 16.19 -3.46
N PRO A 77 5.00 15.65 -3.79
CA PRO A 77 6.20 16.48 -3.99
C PRO A 77 6.07 17.48 -5.15
N HIS A 78 5.27 17.19 -6.18
CA HIS A 78 4.90 18.11 -7.26
C HIS A 78 3.52 17.72 -7.83
N SER A 79 2.91 18.58 -8.65
CA SER A 79 1.50 18.44 -9.12
C SER A 79 1.13 17.08 -9.75
N ARG A 80 2.12 16.36 -10.30
CA ARG A 80 1.95 15.07 -10.98
C ARG A 80 2.70 13.91 -10.32
N ALA A 81 3.11 14.02 -9.06
CA ALA A 81 3.69 12.90 -8.34
C ALA A 81 3.18 12.80 -6.92
N TYR A 82 2.93 11.56 -6.49
CA TYR A 82 2.41 11.22 -5.18
C TYR A 82 3.31 10.16 -4.54
N GLN A 83 3.54 10.30 -3.24
CA GLN A 83 4.30 9.40 -2.40
C GLN A 83 3.45 9.04 -1.20
N SER A 84 3.31 7.76 -0.90
CA SER A 84 2.58 7.28 0.26
C SER A 84 3.44 6.28 1.02
N THR A 85 3.51 6.42 2.34
CA THR A 85 4.21 5.49 3.23
C THR A 85 3.26 5.03 4.31
N VAL A 86 3.09 3.72 4.44
CA VAL A 86 2.29 3.08 5.47
C VAL A 86 3.21 2.24 6.33
N GLU A 87 3.16 2.42 7.64
CA GLU A 87 3.91 1.62 8.61
C GLU A 87 2.93 0.90 9.53
N ILE A 88 3.06 -0.42 9.66
CA ILE A 88 2.14 -1.27 10.44
C ILE A 88 2.94 -2.10 11.44
N THR A 89 2.48 -2.09 12.68
CA THR A 89 2.89 -3.02 13.72
C THR A 89 1.64 -3.67 14.31
N ALA A 90 1.61 -5.00 14.32
CA ALA A 90 0.56 -5.78 14.93
C ALA A 90 1.15 -6.82 15.90
N ALA A 91 0.50 -7.05 17.04
CA ALA A 91 0.91 -8.03 18.04
C ALA A 91 -0.32 -8.74 18.66
N LYS A 92 -0.05 -9.68 19.59
CA LYS A 92 -1.02 -10.59 20.24
C LYS A 92 -1.38 -11.77 19.32
N ALA A 93 -2.60 -11.85 18.79
CA ALA A 93 -3.01 -12.96 17.95
C ALA A 93 -2.22 -13.08 16.63
N ILE A 94 -1.66 -11.97 16.14
CA ILE A 94 -0.83 -11.91 14.93
C ILE A 94 0.44 -11.12 15.27
N SER A 95 1.61 -11.54 14.77
CA SER A 95 2.88 -10.84 14.99
C SER A 95 3.45 -10.28 13.68
N VAL A 96 3.34 -8.96 13.52
CA VAL A 96 3.95 -8.20 12.42
C VAL A 96 4.67 -7.01 13.03
N LYS A 97 5.99 -6.95 12.93
CA LYS A 97 6.77 -5.84 13.49
C LYS A 97 7.28 -4.93 12.38
N LYS A 98 6.82 -3.67 12.39
CA LYS A 98 7.30 -2.59 11.52
C LYS A 98 7.26 -2.94 10.03
N LEU A 99 6.14 -3.47 9.54
CA LEU A 99 5.94 -3.61 8.10
C LEU A 99 5.82 -2.23 7.48
N VAL A 100 6.64 -1.93 6.48
CA VAL A 100 6.64 -0.65 5.77
C VAL A 100 6.24 -0.91 4.32
N LEU A 101 5.21 -0.20 3.87
CA LEU A 101 4.77 -0.12 2.48
C LEU A 101 5.01 1.31 1.98
N TYR A 102 5.91 1.46 1.04
CA TYR A 102 6.14 2.69 0.30
C TYR A 102 5.54 2.56 -1.10
N THR A 103 4.77 3.55 -1.52
CA THR A 103 4.26 3.66 -2.88
C THR A 103 4.61 5.01 -3.47
N TYR A 104 4.92 5.00 -4.76
CA TYR A 104 5.21 6.18 -5.55
C TYR A 104 4.43 6.12 -6.85
N TYR A 105 3.86 7.25 -7.25
CA TYR A 105 3.25 7.43 -8.54
C TYR A 105 3.75 8.73 -9.16
N LYS A 106 4.09 8.72 -10.44
CA LYS A 106 4.45 9.91 -11.21
C LYS A 106 3.84 9.86 -12.59
N ASP A 107 3.16 10.94 -12.96
CA ASP A 107 2.63 11.18 -14.30
C ASP A 107 3.53 12.18 -15.05
N LYS A 108 4.11 11.75 -16.16
CA LYS A 108 4.93 12.58 -17.06
C LYS A 108 4.17 12.98 -18.33
N GLY A 109 2.85 12.83 -18.37
CA GLY A 109 2.00 13.06 -19.54
C GLY A 109 1.85 11.79 -20.37
N ASN A 110 2.78 11.57 -21.30
CA ASN A 110 2.78 10.38 -22.18
C ASN A 110 3.23 9.08 -21.49
N LYS A 111 3.75 9.18 -20.27
CA LYS A 111 4.28 8.06 -19.50
C LYS A 111 3.96 8.21 -18.02
N LYS A 112 3.38 7.17 -17.44
CA LYS A 112 3.13 7.04 -16.01
C LYS A 112 4.12 6.05 -15.41
N GLU A 113 4.51 6.29 -14.17
CA GLU A 113 5.44 5.48 -13.42
C GLU A 113 4.85 5.17 -12.05
N GLY A 114 4.82 3.89 -11.68
CA GLY A 114 4.44 3.41 -10.36
C GLY A 114 5.61 2.68 -9.72
N ARG A 115 5.85 2.89 -8.43
CA ARG A 115 6.76 2.08 -7.62
C ARG A 115 6.06 1.63 -6.36
N ILE A 116 6.29 0.38 -5.98
CA ILE A 116 5.84 -0.20 -4.72
C ILE A 116 7.06 -0.82 -4.07
N HIS A 117 7.24 -0.60 -2.77
CA HIS A 117 8.27 -1.22 -1.98
C HIS A 117 7.68 -1.66 -0.64
N VAL A 118 7.78 -2.95 -0.34
CA VAL A 118 7.34 -3.55 0.92
C VAL A 118 8.57 -4.08 1.62
N HIS A 119 8.76 -3.76 2.88
CA HIS A 119 9.79 -4.41 3.69
C HIS A 119 9.40 -4.59 5.14
N THR A 120 9.93 -5.65 5.76
CA THR A 120 9.87 -5.86 7.22
C THR A 120 11.31 -5.88 7.76
N PRO A 121 11.69 -4.99 8.69
CA PRO A 121 13.05 -4.93 9.24
C PRO A 121 13.34 -6.00 10.32
N THR A 122 12.39 -6.88 10.63
CA THR A 122 12.46 -7.86 11.73
C THR A 122 12.40 -9.32 11.25
N THR A 123 12.22 -10.27 12.17
CA THR A 123 12.35 -11.74 12.06
C THR A 123 11.64 -12.43 10.89
N THR A 124 10.65 -11.79 10.26
CA THR A 124 9.93 -12.33 9.10
C THR A 124 10.59 -11.96 7.77
N TYR A 125 11.64 -11.11 7.79
CA TYR A 125 12.40 -10.55 6.66
C TYR A 125 11.73 -10.81 5.31
N LEU A 126 10.88 -9.88 4.88
CA LEU A 126 10.35 -9.79 3.53
C LEU A 126 10.82 -8.47 2.95
N LYS A 127 11.31 -8.48 1.71
CA LYS A 127 11.57 -7.28 0.94
C LYS A 127 11.08 -7.53 -0.48
N ALA A 128 10.06 -6.78 -0.89
CA ALA A 128 9.52 -6.81 -2.22
C ALA A 128 9.56 -5.42 -2.83
N SER A 129 9.77 -5.33 -4.13
CA SER A 129 9.66 -4.09 -4.87
C SER A 129 9.16 -4.36 -6.27
N ALA A 130 8.35 -3.44 -6.78
CA ALA A 130 7.88 -3.43 -8.16
C ALA A 130 8.00 -2.01 -8.70
N VAL A 131 8.52 -1.87 -9.92
CA VAL A 131 8.45 -0.64 -10.70
C VAL A 131 7.71 -0.93 -11.98
N GLY A 132 6.75 -0.08 -12.33
CA GLY A 132 5.95 -0.18 -13.53
C GLY A 132 5.96 1.13 -14.28
N HIS A 133 5.95 1.03 -15.60
CA HIS A 133 5.78 2.13 -16.52
C HIS A 133 4.64 1.82 -17.48
N VAL A 134 3.71 2.76 -17.61
CA VAL A 134 2.60 2.69 -18.57
C VAL A 134 2.77 3.86 -19.53
N GLY A 135 2.77 3.57 -20.82
CA GLY A 135 2.59 4.59 -21.86
C GLY A 135 1.32 4.30 -22.66
N GLU A 136 1.12 5.05 -23.73
CA GLU A 136 -0.03 4.90 -24.63
C GLU A 136 -0.17 3.47 -25.18
N ASN A 137 0.96 2.89 -25.59
CA ASN A 137 1.00 1.62 -26.34
C ASN A 137 1.86 0.56 -25.65
N PHE A 138 2.30 0.79 -24.41
CA PHE A 138 3.14 -0.18 -23.72
C PHE A 138 2.91 -0.19 -22.21
N PHE A 139 3.19 -1.35 -21.62
CA PHE A 139 3.37 -1.54 -20.20
C PHE A 139 4.69 -2.26 -19.97
N ARG A 140 5.53 -1.76 -19.07
CA ARG A 140 6.78 -2.42 -18.67
C ARG A 140 6.87 -2.43 -17.17
N SER A 141 7.14 -3.58 -16.58
CA SER A 141 7.36 -3.71 -15.14
C SER A 141 8.55 -4.59 -14.84
N HIS A 142 9.19 -4.29 -13.72
CA HIS A 142 10.24 -5.09 -13.13
C HIS A 142 9.97 -5.21 -11.64
N SER A 143 10.05 -6.41 -11.11
CA SER A 143 9.85 -6.67 -9.69
C SER A 143 10.93 -7.58 -9.14
N GLU A 144 11.20 -7.42 -7.86
CA GLU A 144 12.15 -8.22 -7.10
C GLU A 144 11.54 -8.55 -5.74
N MET A 145 11.68 -9.80 -5.31
CA MET A 145 11.23 -10.27 -4.01
C MET A 145 12.27 -11.17 -3.37
N VAL A 146 12.60 -10.89 -2.11
CA VAL A 146 13.39 -11.75 -1.25
C VAL A 146 12.67 -11.91 0.08
N SER A 147 12.75 -13.09 0.67
CA SER A 147 12.30 -13.29 2.04
C SER A 147 13.29 -14.13 2.83
N ARG A 148 12.98 -14.40 4.09
CA ARG A 148 13.71 -15.35 4.92
C ARG A 148 13.78 -16.76 4.31
N TRP A 149 12.77 -17.15 3.53
CA TRP A 149 12.60 -18.52 3.05
C TRP A 149 12.92 -18.68 1.56
N ASN A 150 13.16 -17.59 0.83
CA ASN A 150 13.51 -17.65 -0.57
C ASN A 150 14.66 -16.71 -0.91
N LEU A 151 15.51 -17.19 -1.80
CA LEU A 151 16.50 -16.35 -2.46
C LEU A 151 15.82 -15.34 -3.38
N PRO A 152 16.51 -14.24 -3.74
CA PRO A 152 15.94 -13.20 -4.59
C PRO A 152 15.34 -13.76 -5.88
N ILE A 153 14.06 -13.47 -6.08
CA ILE A 153 13.32 -13.74 -7.31
C ILE A 153 13.16 -12.41 -8.01
N LYS A 154 13.56 -12.36 -9.29
CA LYS A 154 13.40 -11.19 -10.15
C LYS A 154 12.50 -11.55 -11.30
N ASN A 155 11.64 -10.64 -11.72
CA ASN A 155 10.86 -10.81 -12.93
C ASN A 155 10.71 -9.49 -13.67
N ALA A 156 10.51 -9.58 -14.98
CA ALA A 156 10.01 -8.46 -15.76
C ALA A 156 8.86 -8.90 -16.66
N LEU A 157 7.99 -7.94 -16.95
CA LEU A 157 6.83 -8.10 -17.80
C LEU A 157 6.76 -6.88 -18.71
N SER A 158 6.77 -7.12 -20.02
CA SER A 158 6.58 -6.09 -21.04
C SER A 158 5.41 -6.48 -21.93
N VAL A 159 4.49 -5.54 -22.13
CA VAL A 159 3.40 -5.63 -23.08
C VAL A 159 3.53 -4.45 -24.02
N GLU A 160 3.54 -4.69 -25.32
CA GLU A 160 3.59 -3.65 -26.34
C GLU A 160 2.44 -3.86 -27.34
N SER A 161 1.83 -2.77 -27.77
CA SER A 161 0.79 -2.75 -28.80
C SER A 161 1.30 -1.88 -29.95
N LYS A 162 1.62 -2.49 -31.09
CA LYS A 162 2.01 -1.78 -32.30
C LYS A 162 1.04 -2.14 -33.40
N GLU A 163 0.28 -1.14 -33.87
CA GLU A 163 -0.72 -1.32 -34.93
C GLU A 163 -1.69 -2.47 -34.61
N LYS A 164 -1.67 -3.56 -35.38
CA LYS A 164 -2.53 -4.75 -35.21
C LYS A 164 -1.90 -5.86 -34.37
N VAL A 165 -0.67 -5.67 -33.89
CA VAL A 165 0.12 -6.67 -33.16
C VAL A 165 0.26 -6.29 -31.69
N LYS A 166 -0.07 -7.23 -30.81
CA LYS A 166 0.14 -7.14 -29.36
C LYS A 166 1.19 -8.18 -28.96
N SER A 167 2.27 -7.72 -28.35
CA SER A 167 3.38 -8.56 -27.92
C SER A 167 3.47 -8.57 -26.40
N LEU A 168 3.64 -9.76 -25.83
CA LEU A 168 3.86 -10.01 -24.41
C LEU A 168 5.22 -10.68 -24.26
N TYR A 169 6.07 -10.11 -23.40
CA TYR A 169 7.33 -10.68 -22.99
C TYR A 169 7.38 -10.75 -21.46
N PHE A 170 7.67 -11.94 -20.94
CA PHE A 170 7.79 -12.19 -19.52
C PHE A 170 9.05 -12.99 -19.26
N TRP A 171 9.78 -12.62 -18.21
CA TRP A 171 10.83 -13.46 -17.66
C TRP A 171 10.81 -13.48 -16.15
N ILE A 172 11.26 -14.58 -15.59
CA ILE A 172 11.47 -14.77 -14.15
C ILE A 172 12.78 -15.51 -13.92
N LYS A 173 13.54 -15.06 -12.92
CA LYS A 173 14.83 -15.62 -12.55
C LYS A 173 14.90 -15.85 -11.05
N GLN A 174 15.41 -17.01 -10.69
CA GLN A 174 15.81 -17.35 -9.33
C GLN A 174 17.16 -18.07 -9.38
N GLN A 175 18.19 -17.48 -8.80
CA GLN A 175 19.58 -17.97 -8.89
C GLN A 175 20.04 -18.22 -10.34
N LYS A 176 20.29 -19.49 -10.70
CA LYS A 176 20.73 -19.97 -12.02
C LYS A 176 19.57 -20.44 -12.92
N LYS A 177 18.35 -20.51 -12.39
CA LYS A 177 17.16 -20.92 -13.16
C LYS A 177 16.47 -19.69 -13.70
N GLU A 178 16.19 -19.71 -15.00
CA GLU A 178 15.50 -18.65 -15.70
C GLU A 178 14.40 -19.26 -16.56
N PHE A 179 13.24 -18.63 -16.55
CA PHE A 179 12.11 -18.99 -17.40
C PHE A 179 11.69 -17.76 -18.19
N ASN A 180 11.54 -17.93 -19.50
CA ASN A 180 11.19 -16.89 -20.44
C ASN A 180 9.95 -17.31 -21.22
N PHE A 181 8.99 -16.40 -21.36
CA PHE A 181 7.76 -16.61 -22.11
C PHE A 181 7.52 -15.41 -23.02
N THR A 182 7.26 -15.69 -24.30
CA THR A 182 6.92 -14.67 -25.30
C THR A 182 5.67 -15.10 -26.03
N ALA A 183 4.73 -14.16 -26.21
CA ALA A 183 3.52 -14.39 -26.97
C ALA A 183 3.24 -13.17 -27.87
N ASN A 184 2.78 -13.45 -29.09
CA ASN A 184 2.37 -12.43 -30.05
C ASN A 184 0.95 -12.73 -30.49
N TYR A 185 0.13 -11.69 -30.55
CA TYR A 185 -1.24 -11.74 -31.05
C TYR A 185 -1.38 -10.74 -32.19
N ALA A 186 -1.81 -11.19 -33.36
CA ALA A 186 -2.06 -10.33 -34.51
C ALA A 186 -3.56 -10.39 -34.89
N SER A 187 -4.22 -9.25 -34.88
CA SER A 187 -5.62 -9.16 -35.33
C SER A 187 -5.68 -9.22 -36.86
N ARG A 188 -6.38 -10.21 -37.41
CA ARG A 188 -6.75 -10.26 -38.82
C ARG A 188 -8.16 -9.67 -38.97
N GLU A 189 -8.27 -8.39 -39.28
CA GLU A 189 -9.55 -7.85 -39.75
C GLU A 189 -9.87 -8.48 -41.11
N GLN A 190 -10.88 -9.34 -41.18
CA GLN A 190 -11.50 -9.71 -42.45
C GLN A 190 -12.34 -8.53 -42.93
N VAL A 191 -11.92 -7.89 -44.02
CA VAL A 191 -12.76 -6.96 -44.77
C VAL A 191 -13.95 -7.77 -45.29
N ARG A 192 -15.13 -7.62 -44.67
CA ARG A 192 -16.38 -8.05 -45.29
C ARG A 192 -16.65 -7.10 -46.44
N PHE A 193 -16.42 -7.55 -47.67
CA PHE A 193 -16.97 -6.88 -48.84
C PHE A 193 -18.50 -6.88 -48.70
N ARG A 194 -19.10 -5.69 -48.57
CA ARG A 194 -20.53 -5.51 -48.81
C ARG A 194 -20.71 -5.47 -50.32
N THR A 195 -21.21 -6.55 -50.88
CA THR A 195 -21.80 -6.56 -52.22
C THR A 195 -23.21 -6.03 -52.09
N LEU A 196 -23.45 -4.79 -52.53
CA LEU A 196 -24.74 -4.30 -53.05
C LEU A 196 -24.44 -3.19 -54.06
#